data_AF-A0A256IEF1-F1
#
_entry.id   AF-A0A256IEF1-F1
#
_cell.length_a   1.000
_cell.length_b   1.000
_cell.length_c   1.000
_cell.angle_alpha   90.00
_cell.angle_beta   90.00
_cell.angle_gamma   90.00
#
_symmetry.space_group_name_H-M   'P 1'
#
loop_
_entity.id
_entity.type
_entity.pdbx_description
1 polymer ?
#
loop_
_entity_poly.entity_id
_entity_poly.type
_entity_poly.pdbx_seq_one_letter_code
_entity_poly.pdbx_strand_id
1 'polypeptide(L)'
;MNMSILKWLGAGSEDETPRYGILSSRAEWHAFAIGLSVGFTTALTGGKDAAWLFIILAGIAFGTAEVEVGHLKHVQKEPYYALVASMVGFLLTAFVIIPRLPAGVL
;
A
#
# COMPACT_ATOMS: atom_id res chain seq x y z
N MET A 1 9.18 -9.57 24.17
CA MET A 1 9.84 -8.25 24.06
C MET A 1 8.77 -7.20 23.83
N ASN A 2 8.57 -6.27 24.77
CA ASN A 2 7.62 -5.16 24.60
C ASN A 2 8.26 -4.07 23.73
N MET A 3 7.74 -3.88 22.53
CA MET A 3 8.15 -2.81 21.63
C MET A 3 7.40 -1.53 22.02
N SER A 4 8.12 -0.43 22.29
CA SER A 4 7.47 0.82 22.71
C SER A 4 6.73 1.47 21.53
N ILE A 5 5.55 2.05 21.79
CA ILE A 5 4.72 2.74 20.79
C ILE A 5 5.49 3.90 20.12
N LEU A 6 6.40 4.54 20.86
CA LEU A 6 7.26 5.61 20.34
C LEU A 6 8.27 5.09 19.31
N LYS A 7 8.83 3.88 19.52
CA LYS A 7 9.62 3.23 18.47
C LYS A 7 8.73 3.01 17.27
N TRP A 8 7.55 2.39 17.43
CA TRP A 8 6.62 2.11 16.33
C TRP A 8 6.26 3.34 15.49
N LEU A 9 6.09 4.51 16.14
CA LEU A 9 5.79 5.80 15.48
C LEU A 9 7.01 6.50 14.84
N GLY A 10 8.21 5.89 14.80
CA GLY A 10 9.34 6.41 14.01
C GLY A 10 10.64 6.66 14.76
N ALA A 11 10.71 6.42 16.08
CA ALA A 11 11.94 6.65 16.86
C ALA A 11 12.96 5.49 16.81
N GLY A 12 12.79 4.50 15.94
CA GLY A 12 13.72 3.38 15.75
C GLY A 12 13.96 3.10 14.26
N SER A 13 15.17 2.64 13.92
CA SER A 13 15.57 2.38 12.53
C SER A 13 14.62 1.38 11.87
N GLU A 14 14.24 1.66 10.61
CA GLU A 14 13.23 0.87 9.89
C GLU A 14 13.69 -0.57 9.61
N ASP A 15 15.01 -0.81 9.61
CA ASP A 15 15.63 -2.11 9.38
C ASP A 15 15.73 -2.98 10.67
N GLU A 16 15.40 -2.42 11.85
CA GLU A 16 15.51 -3.11 13.16
C GLU A 16 14.26 -3.89 13.59
N THR A 17 13.14 -3.85 12.83
CA THR A 17 11.97 -4.64 13.22
C THR A 17 12.21 -6.14 12.98
N PRO A 18 12.03 -7.00 14.01
CA PRO A 18 12.24 -8.43 13.85
C PRO A 18 11.29 -9.03 12.81
N ARG A 19 11.84 -9.74 11.81
CA ARG A 19 11.08 -10.41 10.75
C ARG A 19 10.53 -11.75 11.24
N TYR A 20 9.40 -11.72 11.93
CA TYR A 20 8.71 -12.92 12.41
C TYR A 20 7.33 -13.05 11.74
N GLY A 21 7.31 -13.30 10.43
CA GLY A 21 6.09 -13.61 9.67
C GLY A 21 5.50 -12.46 8.86
N ILE A 22 4.28 -12.67 8.36
CA ILE A 22 3.56 -11.75 7.47
C ILE A 22 3.19 -10.46 8.23
N LEU A 23 3.47 -9.29 7.64
CA LEU A 23 3.22 -7.96 8.26
C LEU A 23 3.89 -7.79 9.63
N SER A 24 5.12 -8.27 9.77
CA SER A 24 5.91 -8.19 11.01
C SER A 24 6.83 -6.98 11.08
N SER A 25 7.11 -6.34 9.95
CA SER A 25 7.97 -5.17 9.83
C SER A 25 7.20 -3.91 9.42
N ARG A 26 7.77 -2.73 9.72
CA ARG A 26 7.16 -1.46 9.29
C ARG A 26 7.15 -1.29 7.78
N ALA A 27 8.19 -1.77 7.10
CA ALA A 27 8.27 -1.70 5.65
C ALA A 27 7.11 -2.46 5.00
N GLU A 28 6.78 -3.64 5.51
CA GLU A 28 5.62 -4.42 5.04
C GLU A 28 4.31 -3.68 5.29
N TRP A 29 4.12 -3.07 6.47
CA TRP A 29 2.92 -2.27 6.77
C TRP A 29 2.78 -1.03 5.89
N HIS A 30 3.87 -0.30 5.62
CA HIS A 30 3.84 0.85 4.73
C HIS A 30 3.57 0.44 3.29
N ALA A 31 4.26 -0.59 2.78
CA ALA A 31 4.01 -1.12 1.45
C ALA A 31 2.55 -1.56 1.31
N PHE A 32 2.04 -2.30 2.30
CA PHE A 32 0.64 -2.72 2.35
C PHE A 32 -0.33 -1.53 2.35
N ALA A 33 -0.11 -0.53 3.21
CA ALA A 33 -0.98 0.65 3.31
C ALA A 33 -0.99 1.49 2.01
N ILE A 34 0.19 1.66 1.39
CA ILE A 34 0.32 2.34 0.09
C ILE A 34 -0.46 1.57 -0.97
N GLY A 35 -0.25 0.25 -1.05
CA GLY A 35 -0.97 -0.62 -1.97
C GLY A 35 -2.48 -0.50 -1.80
N LEU A 36 -2.98 -0.69 -0.58
CA LEU A 36 -4.41 -0.60 -0.24
C LEU A 36 -5.01 0.74 -0.67
N SER A 37 -4.31 1.83 -0.41
CA SER A 37 -4.73 3.20 -0.78
C SER A 37 -4.80 3.39 -2.29
N VAL A 38 -3.83 2.86 -3.03
CA VAL A 38 -3.85 2.88 -4.51
C VAL A 38 -5.06 2.12 -5.03
N GLY A 39 -5.29 0.89 -4.54
CA GLY A 39 -6.43 0.09 -4.95
C GLY A 39 -7.78 0.76 -4.71
N PHE A 40 -7.95 1.30 -3.50
CA PHE A 40 -9.14 2.07 -3.10
C PHE A 40 -9.36 3.28 -4.02
N THR A 41 -8.32 4.09 -4.22
CA THR A 41 -8.40 5.30 -5.04
C THR A 41 -8.73 4.95 -6.49
N THR A 42 -8.05 3.96 -7.07
CA THR A 42 -8.31 3.53 -8.44
C THR A 42 -9.75 3.04 -8.64
N ALA A 43 -10.28 2.29 -7.67
CA ALA A 43 -11.67 1.82 -7.73
C ALA A 43 -12.69 2.96 -7.66
N LEU A 44 -12.48 3.95 -6.80
CA LEU A 44 -13.38 5.10 -6.69
C LEU A 44 -13.32 6.03 -7.91
N THR A 45 -12.12 6.30 -8.43
CA THR A 45 -11.97 7.19 -9.59
C THR A 45 -12.50 6.55 -10.86
N GLY A 46 -12.25 5.24 -11.05
CA GLY A 46 -12.66 4.52 -12.24
C GLY A 46 -12.03 5.04 -13.55
N GLY A 47 -12.42 4.42 -14.66
CA GLY A 47 -11.94 4.83 -15.99
C GLY A 47 -10.51 4.44 -16.32
N LYS A 48 -10.07 4.81 -17.53
CA LYS A 48 -8.74 4.45 -18.07
C LYS A 48 -7.61 5.20 -17.36
N ASP A 49 -7.88 6.42 -16.90
CA ASP A 49 -6.86 7.27 -16.27
C ASP A 49 -6.49 6.77 -14.87
N ALA A 50 -7.44 6.17 -14.14
CA ALA A 50 -7.16 5.59 -12.83
C ALA A 50 -6.27 4.33 -12.88
N ALA A 51 -6.19 3.65 -14.04
CA ALA A 51 -5.31 2.51 -14.24
C ALA A 51 -3.82 2.89 -14.20
N TRP A 52 -3.48 4.17 -14.47
CA TRP A 52 -2.11 4.66 -14.35
C TRP A 52 -1.56 4.52 -12.94
N LEU A 53 -2.40 4.58 -11.90
CA LEU A 53 -1.95 4.39 -10.53
C LEU A 53 -1.41 2.97 -10.30
N PHE A 54 -2.02 1.94 -10.90
CA PHE A 54 -1.48 0.59 -10.86
C PHE A 54 -0.19 0.44 -11.66
N ILE A 55 -0.11 1.07 -12.84
CA ILE A 55 1.09 1.03 -13.67
C ILE A 55 2.27 1.69 -12.95
N ILE A 56 2.05 2.86 -12.34
CA ILE A 56 3.06 3.57 -11.56
C ILE A 56 3.46 2.73 -10.34
N LEU A 57 2.50 2.19 -9.59
CA LEU A 57 2.78 1.33 -8.44
C LEU A 57 3.60 0.10 -8.84
N ALA A 58 3.26 -0.54 -9.96
CA ALA A 58 4.01 -1.66 -10.50
C ALA A 58 5.43 -1.26 -10.92
N GLY A 59 5.59 -0.12 -11.59
CA GLY A 59 6.90 0.40 -11.97
C GLY A 59 7.79 0.68 -10.76
N ILE A 60 7.22 1.22 -9.68
CA ILE A 60 7.93 1.38 -8.40
C ILE A 60 8.27 0.00 -7.81
N ALA A 61 7.31 -0.92 -7.72
CA ALA A 61 7.49 -2.25 -7.16
C ALA A 61 8.58 -3.07 -7.87
N PHE A 62 8.69 -2.95 -9.20
CA PHE A 62 9.72 -3.62 -10.01
C PHE A 62 11.02 -2.83 -10.13
N GLY A 63 11.12 -1.65 -9.51
CA GLY A 63 12.33 -0.83 -9.52
C GLY A 63 12.63 -0.17 -10.87
N THR A 64 11.66 -0.07 -11.79
CA THR A 64 11.83 0.65 -13.06
C THR A 64 11.75 2.16 -12.88
N ALA A 65 11.23 2.62 -11.73
CA ALA A 65 11.28 4.00 -11.29
C ALA A 65 12.06 4.07 -9.98
N GLU A 66 13.20 4.76 -9.97
CA GLU A 66 13.93 5.04 -8.73
C GLU A 66 13.11 5.99 -7.86
N VAL A 67 12.87 5.59 -6.60
CA VAL A 67 12.15 6.43 -5.66
C VAL A 67 13.05 6.76 -4.49
N GLU A 68 13.56 7.98 -4.46
CA GLU A 68 14.38 8.47 -3.35
C GLU A 68 13.55 8.89 -2.12
N VAL A 69 12.23 8.88 -2.23
CA VAL A 69 11.32 9.52 -1.27
C VAL A 69 10.79 8.54 -0.22
N GLY A 70 11.28 8.67 1.02
CA GLY A 70 10.66 8.14 2.24
C GLY A 70 10.12 6.71 2.15
N HIS A 71 8.83 6.53 2.50
CA HIS A 71 8.18 5.22 2.60
C HIS A 71 7.89 4.55 1.25
N LEU A 72 8.03 5.24 0.11
CA LEU A 72 7.90 4.59 -1.20
C LEU A 72 9.07 3.64 -1.47
N LYS A 73 10.22 3.82 -0.82
CA LYS A 73 11.31 2.83 -0.81
C LYS A 73 10.87 1.49 -0.24
N HIS A 74 9.88 1.47 0.66
CA HIS A 74 9.34 0.23 1.21
C HIS A 74 8.55 -0.55 0.18
N VAL A 75 7.93 0.11 -0.81
CA VAL A 75 7.29 -0.58 -1.93
C VAL A 75 8.31 -1.31 -2.79
N GLN A 76 9.48 -0.73 -3.03
CA GLN A 76 10.58 -1.41 -3.73
C GLN A 76 11.17 -2.58 -2.91
N LYS A 77 11.33 -2.39 -1.59
CA LYS A 77 11.85 -3.44 -0.70
C LYS A 77 10.86 -4.60 -0.52
N GLU A 78 9.57 -4.30 -0.42
CA GLU A 78 8.49 -5.24 -0.10
C GLU A 78 7.34 -5.18 -1.14
N PRO A 79 7.63 -5.42 -2.43
CA PRO A 79 6.70 -5.15 -3.54
C PRO A 79 5.43 -6.00 -3.49
N TYR A 80 5.55 -7.24 -2.99
CA TYR A 80 4.43 -8.16 -2.90
C TYR A 80 3.30 -7.60 -2.03
N TYR A 81 3.64 -6.97 -0.90
CA TYR A 81 2.66 -6.40 0.02
C TYR A 81 1.88 -5.25 -0.62
N ALA A 82 2.56 -4.36 -1.35
CA ALA A 82 1.91 -3.27 -2.05
C ALA A 82 1.00 -3.76 -3.18
N LEU A 83 1.49 -4.67 -4.02
CA LEU A 83 0.73 -5.19 -5.16
C LEU A 83 -0.52 -5.97 -4.70
N VAL A 84 -0.36 -6.91 -3.75
CA VAL A 84 -1.50 -7.66 -3.21
C VAL A 84 -2.49 -6.75 -2.50
N ALA A 85 -2.02 -5.83 -1.66
CA ALA A 85 -2.90 -4.90 -0.95
C ALA A 85 -3.67 -4.00 -1.93
N SER A 86 -3.04 -3.58 -3.04
CA SER A 86 -3.72 -2.79 -4.07
C SER A 86 -4.82 -3.57 -4.77
N MET A 87 -4.59 -4.85 -5.07
CA MET A 87 -5.64 -5.70 -5.63
C MET A 87 -6.79 -5.88 -4.65
N VAL A 88 -6.48 -6.16 -3.37
CA VAL A 88 -7.49 -6.32 -2.32
C VAL A 88 -8.28 -5.03 -2.12
N GLY A 89 -7.61 -3.87 -2.01
CA GLY A 89 -8.24 -2.57 -1.85
C GLY A 89 -9.17 -2.25 -3.02
N PHE A 90 -8.74 -2.53 -4.25
CA PHE A 90 -9.56 -2.35 -5.44
C PHE A 90 -10.80 -3.25 -5.43
N LEU A 91 -10.63 -4.56 -5.22
CA LEU A 91 -11.72 -5.52 -5.26
C LEU A 91 -12.74 -5.25 -4.14
N LEU A 92 -12.29 -4.98 -2.92
CA LEU A 92 -13.17 -4.61 -1.81
C LEU A 92 -13.93 -3.33 -2.13
N THR A 93 -13.25 -2.32 -2.67
CA THR A 93 -13.91 -1.05 -2.97
C THR A 93 -14.93 -1.21 -4.11
N ALA A 94 -14.53 -1.82 -5.21
CA ALA A 94 -15.36 -2.00 -6.40
C ALA A 94 -16.59 -2.89 -6.15
N PHE A 95 -16.44 -3.98 -5.39
CA PHE A 95 -17.50 -4.98 -5.24
C PHE A 95 -18.20 -4.97 -3.88
N VAL A 96 -17.60 -4.37 -2.86
CA VAL A 96 -18.19 -4.31 -1.51
C VAL A 96 -18.63 -2.90 -1.16
N ILE A 97 -17.77 -1.89 -1.34
CA ILE A 97 -18.04 -0.51 -0.91
C ILE A 97 -18.97 0.20 -1.91
N ILE A 98 -18.55 0.34 -3.17
CA ILE A 98 -19.30 1.09 -4.20
C ILE A 98 -20.76 0.64 -4.33
N PRO A 99 -21.09 -0.67 -4.35
CA PRO A 99 -22.49 -1.13 -4.45
C PRO A 99 -23.34 -0.80 -3.22
N ARG A 100 -22.71 -0.44 -2.09
CA ARG A 100 -23.37 -0.04 -0.84
C ARG A 100 -23.42 1.47 -0.66
N LEU A 101 -22.81 2.24 -1.54
CA LEU A 101 -22.90 3.71 -1.49
C LEU A 101 -24.30 4.17 -1.90
N PRO A 102 -24.88 5.17 -1.23
CA PRO A 102 -26.12 5.79 -1.67
C PRO A 102 -25.99 6.33 -3.10
N ALA A 103 -27.09 6.29 -3.87
CA ALA A 103 -27.10 6.88 -5.21
C ALA A 103 -26.72 8.37 -5.15
N GLY A 104 -25.73 8.78 -5.94
CA GLY A 104 -25.24 10.17 -6.04
C GLY A 104 -24.00 10.51 -5.22
N VAL A 105 -23.31 9.52 -4.61
CA VAL A 105 -22.09 9.73 -3.80
C VAL A 105 -20.78 9.53 -4.60
N LEU A 106 -20.87 9.20 -5.89
CA LEU A 106 -19.74 9.07 -6.81
C LEU A 106 -19.88 10.03 -7.99
#